data_AF-A0A519LIZ8-F1
#
_entry.id   AF-A0A519LIZ8-F1
#
_cell.length_a   1.000
_cell.length_b   1.000
_cell.length_c   1.000
_cell.angle_alpha   90.00
_cell.angle_beta   90.00
_cell.angle_gamma   90.00
#
_symmetry.space_group_name_H-M   'P 1'
#
loop_
_entity.id
_entity.type
_entity.pdbx_description
1 polymer ?
#
loop_
_entity_poly.entity_id
_entity_poly.type
_entity_poly.pdbx_seq_one_letter_code
_entity_poly.pdbx_strand_id
1 'polypeptide(L)'
;MNIDQNIYSKESVKARMLQNATKVWGLKSPQSLDPFVKLLIDAFSTEVFKANNEIQTVNARILEKLAKLLTPSIYTHPIPAHAVAFTEPFESSEVLLEHTEFFFRKQMNSTVKSESDKQLNIPFTPIGSVKTNKAQTAIMFVGNTCYSIDERLNKIPISRFQGRPADYRKVTIGIDVSKYTNEKFPRALSIYCSNPAFEHLDYVYKLLPYITVSSNGNPLFVKEGITYLKKEQTEGYEQLFHEQSIQTKIIQDIKNIYHHKFIEVTGLSRDLFSEQGKLPQDLDFLVGREEIEKYINGKSFLWLTFEFPPQFSAEILDNFTFVLNAFPIYNRGWKKTEYSLDIMG
;
A
#
# COMPACT_ATOMS: atom_id res chain seq x y z
N MET A 1 40.82 6.84 -20.00
CA MET A 1 39.51 6.20 -20.21
C MET A 1 39.04 6.41 -21.67
N ASN A 2 39.84 6.03 -22.67
CA ASN A 2 39.57 6.35 -24.10
C ASN A 2 40.24 5.39 -25.11
N ILE A 3 40.65 4.19 -24.68
CA ILE A 3 41.38 3.26 -25.55
C ILE A 3 40.40 2.39 -26.35
N ASP A 4 39.26 1.99 -25.77
CA ASP A 4 38.28 1.12 -26.44
C ASP A 4 37.49 1.81 -27.56
N GLN A 5 37.24 3.12 -27.47
CA GLN A 5 36.55 3.85 -28.55
C GLN A 5 37.36 3.88 -29.85
N ASN A 6 38.70 3.86 -29.76
CA ASN A 6 39.57 3.92 -30.94
C ASN A 6 39.69 2.56 -31.65
N ILE A 7 39.43 1.46 -30.94
CA ILE A 7 39.41 0.09 -31.48
C ILE A 7 38.11 -0.19 -32.23
N TYR A 8 37.10 0.68 -32.20
CA TYR A 8 35.87 0.47 -32.96
C TYR A 8 35.50 1.67 -33.83
N SER A 9 36.43 2.59 -34.09
CA SER A 9 36.20 3.68 -35.04
C SER A 9 35.98 3.15 -36.46
N LYS A 10 35.17 3.85 -37.26
CA LYS A 10 34.89 3.50 -38.65
C LYS A 10 36.20 3.29 -39.44
N GLU A 11 37.18 4.15 -39.22
CA GLU A 11 38.48 4.14 -39.87
C GLU A 11 39.28 2.88 -39.48
N SER A 12 39.22 2.47 -38.21
CA SER A 12 39.90 1.25 -37.73
C SER A 12 39.24 -0.04 -38.26
N VAL A 13 37.91 -0.04 -38.44
CA VAL A 13 37.15 -1.15 -39.05
C VAL A 13 37.48 -1.24 -40.53
N LYS A 14 37.46 -0.11 -41.24
CA LYS A 14 37.83 -0.01 -42.66
C LYS A 14 39.27 -0.48 -42.90
N ALA A 15 40.23 -0.02 -42.07
CA ALA A 15 41.63 -0.40 -42.18
C ALA A 15 41.83 -1.92 -42.00
N ARG A 16 41.14 -2.53 -41.02
CA ARG A 16 41.17 -3.99 -40.81
C ARG A 16 40.54 -4.76 -41.95
N MET A 17 39.38 -4.32 -42.46
CA MET A 17 38.73 -4.93 -43.61
C MET A 17 39.62 -4.87 -44.85
N LEU A 18 40.26 -3.72 -45.12
CA LEU A 18 41.21 -3.56 -46.22
C LEU A 18 42.44 -4.47 -46.06
N GLN A 19 42.99 -4.58 -44.85
CA GLN A 19 44.13 -5.45 -44.58
C GLN A 19 43.77 -6.93 -44.76
N ASN A 20 42.60 -7.35 -44.30
CA ASN A 20 42.11 -8.72 -44.48
C ASN A 20 41.82 -9.03 -45.96
N ALA A 21 41.17 -8.13 -46.69
CA ALA A 21 40.92 -8.29 -48.11
C ALA A 21 42.23 -8.42 -48.92
N THR A 22 43.22 -7.58 -48.59
CA THR A 22 44.58 -7.63 -49.20
C THR A 22 45.25 -8.98 -48.95
N LYS A 23 45.14 -9.53 -47.74
CA LYS A 23 45.68 -10.85 -47.38
C LYS A 23 44.96 -12.00 -48.10
N VAL A 24 43.62 -11.98 -48.13
CA VAL A 24 42.81 -13.02 -48.78
C VAL A 24 43.08 -13.08 -50.28
N TRP A 25 43.29 -11.93 -50.93
CA TRP A 25 43.62 -11.86 -52.36
C TRP A 25 45.12 -11.92 -52.68
N GLY A 26 46.00 -12.11 -51.68
CA GLY A 26 47.44 -12.26 -51.90
C GLY A 26 48.14 -11.00 -52.47
N LEU A 27 47.57 -9.82 -52.23
CA LEU A 27 48.07 -8.56 -52.76
C LEU A 27 49.18 -7.98 -51.86
N LYS A 28 50.15 -7.27 -52.46
CA LYS A 28 51.28 -6.66 -51.73
C LYS A 28 50.90 -5.40 -50.96
N SER A 29 49.84 -4.69 -51.38
CA SER A 29 49.41 -3.44 -50.76
C SER A 29 47.90 -3.21 -50.89
N PRO A 30 47.23 -2.66 -49.85
CA PRO A 30 45.82 -2.24 -49.95
C PRO A 30 45.55 -1.21 -51.05
N GLN A 31 46.58 -0.51 -51.54
CA GLN A 31 46.44 0.43 -52.66
C GLN A 31 46.21 -0.27 -54.00
N SER A 32 46.62 -1.53 -54.13
CA SER A 32 46.43 -2.35 -55.34
C SER A 32 45.04 -2.98 -55.48
N LEU A 33 44.17 -2.79 -54.48
CA LEU A 33 42.78 -3.20 -54.54
C LEU A 33 41.98 -2.34 -55.54
N ASP A 34 41.06 -2.99 -56.25
CA ASP A 34 40.11 -2.34 -57.17
C ASP A 34 39.35 -1.19 -56.47
N PRO A 35 39.26 0.01 -57.09
CA PRO A 35 38.44 1.11 -56.59
C PRO A 35 37.00 0.74 -56.20
N PHE A 36 36.34 -0.15 -56.93
CA PHE A 36 34.98 -0.60 -56.61
C PHE A 36 34.94 -1.41 -55.31
N VAL A 37 35.91 -2.30 -55.11
CA VAL A 37 36.06 -3.06 -53.87
C VAL A 37 36.34 -2.15 -52.69
N LYS A 38 37.15 -1.10 -52.88
CA LYS A 38 37.39 -0.08 -51.84
C LYS A 38 36.11 0.66 -51.45
N LEU A 39 35.25 1.00 -52.40
CA LEU A 39 33.95 1.62 -52.14
C LEU A 39 33.01 0.68 -51.37
N LEU A 40 32.94 -0.60 -51.76
CA LEU A 40 32.16 -1.60 -51.03
C LEU A 40 32.66 -1.75 -49.59
N ILE A 41 33.97 -1.88 -49.39
CA ILE A 41 34.56 -1.98 -48.05
C ILE A 41 34.25 -0.73 -47.21
N ASP A 42 34.22 0.46 -47.82
CA ASP A 42 33.85 1.69 -47.13
C ASP A 42 32.38 1.69 -46.68
N ALA A 43 31.46 1.29 -47.57
CA ALA A 43 30.04 1.15 -47.23
C ALA A 43 29.83 0.09 -46.13
N PHE A 44 30.42 -1.10 -46.26
CA PHE A 44 30.36 -2.16 -45.26
C PHE A 44 30.95 -1.74 -43.91
N SER A 45 32.09 -1.03 -43.92
CA SER A 45 32.69 -0.52 -42.68
C SER A 45 31.76 0.45 -41.95
N THR A 46 30.97 1.23 -42.70
CA THR A 46 29.98 2.15 -42.14
C THR A 46 28.82 1.41 -41.49
N GLU A 47 28.27 0.39 -42.15
CA GLU A 47 27.17 -0.41 -41.59
C GLU A 47 27.60 -1.24 -40.37
N VAL A 48 28.81 -1.82 -40.40
CA VAL A 48 29.37 -2.53 -39.23
C VAL A 48 29.63 -1.57 -38.07
N PHE A 49 30.12 -0.36 -38.34
CA PHE A 49 30.29 0.66 -37.32
C PHE A 49 28.94 1.06 -36.68
N LYS A 50 27.90 1.27 -37.49
CA LYS A 50 26.54 1.55 -36.99
C LYS A 50 26.01 0.41 -36.13
N ALA A 51 26.09 -0.84 -36.61
CA ALA A 51 25.65 -2.01 -35.86
C ALA A 51 26.37 -2.14 -34.51
N ASN A 52 27.68 -1.87 -34.47
CA ASN A 52 28.43 -1.88 -33.23
C ASN A 52 27.97 -0.79 -32.25
N ASN A 53 27.70 0.43 -32.74
CA ASN A 53 27.15 1.50 -31.90
C ASN A 53 25.75 1.18 -31.38
N GLU A 54 24.91 0.53 -32.19
CA GLU A 54 23.61 0.02 -31.74
C GLU A 54 23.77 -1.02 -30.64
N ILE A 55 24.69 -1.98 -30.78
CA ILE A 55 25.01 -2.97 -29.74
C ILE A 55 25.46 -2.28 -28.44
N GLN A 56 26.36 -1.30 -28.52
CA GLN A 56 26.81 -0.56 -27.33
C GLN A 56 25.66 0.19 -26.66
N THR A 57 24.78 0.79 -27.46
CA THR A 57 23.57 1.47 -26.95
C THR A 57 22.62 0.48 -26.27
N VAL A 58 22.44 -0.71 -26.85
CA VAL A 58 21.63 -1.79 -26.25
C VAL A 58 22.25 -2.26 -24.94
N ASN A 59 23.56 -2.50 -24.89
CA ASN A 59 24.26 -2.90 -23.67
C ASN A 59 24.11 -1.86 -22.56
N ALA A 60 24.25 -0.57 -22.88
CA ALA A 60 24.03 0.52 -21.92
C ALA A 60 22.59 0.51 -21.36
N ARG A 61 21.58 0.31 -22.21
CA ARG A 61 20.18 0.20 -21.79
C ARG A 61 19.92 -1.05 -20.93
N ILE A 62 20.51 -2.19 -21.28
CA ILE A 62 20.40 -3.43 -20.48
C ILE A 62 21.01 -3.22 -19.10
N LEU A 63 22.21 -2.62 -19.03
CA LEU A 63 22.88 -2.31 -17.77
C LEU A 63 22.03 -1.36 -16.91
N GLU A 64 21.45 -0.31 -17.51
CA GLU A 64 20.55 0.61 -16.82
C GLU A 64 19.31 -0.10 -16.26
N LYS A 65 18.70 -1.00 -17.04
CA LYS A 65 17.55 -1.80 -16.59
C LYS A 65 17.93 -2.73 -15.44
N LEU A 66 19.08 -3.41 -15.52
CA LEU A 66 19.56 -4.28 -14.45
C LEU A 66 19.85 -3.49 -13.18
N ALA A 67 20.52 -2.35 -13.29
CA ALA A 67 20.78 -1.45 -12.17
C ALA A 67 19.47 -1.00 -11.51
N LYS A 68 18.47 -0.59 -12.30
CA LYS A 68 17.13 -0.23 -11.80
C LYS A 68 16.38 -1.39 -11.14
N LEU A 69 16.60 -2.64 -11.57
CA LEU A 69 15.99 -3.82 -10.93
C LEU A 69 16.65 -4.18 -9.61
N LEU A 70 17.97 -3.97 -9.49
CA LEU A 70 18.74 -4.23 -8.28
C LEU A 70 18.65 -3.09 -7.25
N THR A 71 18.28 -1.89 -7.69
CA THR A 71 18.15 -0.72 -6.82
C THR A 71 16.79 -0.75 -6.11
N PRO A 72 16.73 -0.60 -4.77
CA PRO A 72 15.48 -0.56 -4.02
C PRO A 72 14.49 0.47 -4.58
N SER A 73 13.20 0.13 -4.58
CA SER A 73 12.13 0.94 -5.18
C SER A 73 12.12 2.39 -4.68
N ILE A 74 12.49 2.59 -3.42
CA ILE A 74 12.63 3.87 -2.70
C ILE A 74 13.51 4.90 -3.46
N TYR A 75 14.53 4.44 -4.20
CA TYR A 75 15.44 5.31 -4.95
C TYR A 75 15.10 5.42 -6.46
N THR A 76 14.08 4.68 -6.91
CA THR A 76 13.78 4.56 -8.34
C THR A 76 12.58 5.39 -8.78
N HIS A 77 11.65 5.72 -7.88
CA HIS A 77 10.44 6.48 -8.21
C HIS A 77 9.99 7.41 -7.06
N PRO A 78 9.21 8.47 -7.34
CA PRO A 78 8.64 9.34 -6.30
C PRO A 78 7.68 8.59 -5.36
N ILE A 79 7.74 8.90 -4.07
CA ILE A 79 6.80 8.38 -3.06
C ILE A 79 5.64 9.37 -2.93
N PRO A 80 4.42 9.03 -3.36
CA PRO A 80 3.29 9.93 -3.22
C PRO A 80 2.87 10.06 -1.75
N ALA A 81 2.21 11.17 -1.42
CA ALA A 81 1.54 11.30 -0.13
C ALA A 81 0.50 10.17 0.03
N HIS A 82 0.51 9.50 1.17
CA HIS A 82 -0.37 8.37 1.47
C HIS A 82 -0.84 8.43 2.92
N ALA A 83 -1.97 7.79 3.19
CA ALA A 83 -2.60 7.76 4.51
C ALA A 83 -3.51 6.53 4.62
N VAL A 84 -4.08 6.30 5.80
CA VAL A 84 -5.21 5.38 5.99
C VAL A 84 -6.48 6.22 6.10
N ALA A 85 -7.45 5.93 5.24
CA ALA A 85 -8.80 6.48 5.35
C ALA A 85 -9.74 5.44 5.93
N PHE A 86 -10.87 5.88 6.46
CA PHE A 86 -11.98 5.02 6.87
C PHE A 86 -13.28 5.62 6.36
N THR A 87 -14.32 4.79 6.23
CA THR A 87 -15.64 5.22 5.76
C THR A 87 -16.76 4.41 6.42
N GLU A 88 -17.94 5.01 6.58
CA GLU A 88 -19.16 4.29 6.94
C GLU A 88 -19.98 4.10 5.66
N PRO A 89 -20.21 2.86 5.20
CA PRO A 89 -21.01 2.63 4.01
C PRO A 89 -22.49 2.97 4.25
N PHE A 90 -23.18 3.37 3.18
CA PHE A 90 -24.61 3.63 3.26
C PHE A 90 -25.39 2.32 3.38
N GLU A 91 -25.03 1.34 2.56
CA GLU A 91 -25.58 -0.01 2.58
C GLU A 91 -24.95 -0.86 3.68
N SER A 92 -25.61 -1.97 4.05
CA SER A 92 -25.06 -2.94 5.02
C SER A 92 -23.67 -3.44 4.57
N SER A 93 -23.45 -3.58 3.27
CA SER A 93 -22.18 -4.00 2.70
C SER A 93 -22.00 -3.38 1.32
N GLU A 94 -20.86 -2.75 1.09
CA GLU A 94 -20.56 -2.00 -0.13
C GLU A 94 -19.15 -2.32 -0.62
N VAL A 95 -18.93 -2.20 -1.93
CA VAL A 95 -17.59 -2.33 -2.52
C VAL A 95 -17.08 -0.93 -2.85
N LEU A 96 -16.05 -0.51 -2.13
CA LEU A 96 -15.31 0.71 -2.47
C LEU A 96 -14.29 0.38 -3.55
N LEU A 97 -14.41 1.07 -4.69
CA LEU A 97 -13.57 0.84 -5.85
C LEU A 97 -12.28 1.66 -5.76
N GLU A 98 -11.19 1.14 -6.31
CA GLU A 98 -9.88 1.82 -6.30
C GLU A 98 -9.80 3.11 -7.13
N HIS A 99 -10.82 3.38 -7.95
CA HIS A 99 -10.93 4.62 -8.74
C HIS A 99 -11.83 5.66 -8.07
N THR A 100 -12.37 5.38 -6.88
CA THR A 100 -13.12 6.37 -6.10
C THR A 100 -12.17 7.44 -5.57
N GLU A 101 -12.49 8.71 -5.84
CA GLU A 101 -11.69 9.86 -5.42
C GLU A 101 -12.22 10.51 -4.14
N PHE A 102 -11.31 10.78 -3.23
CA PHE A 102 -11.53 11.53 -2.00
C PHE A 102 -10.74 12.84 -2.07
N PHE A 103 -11.29 13.93 -1.55
CA PHE A 103 -10.62 15.23 -1.57
C PHE A 103 -10.38 15.77 -0.17
N PHE A 104 -9.11 15.94 0.20
CA PHE A 104 -8.75 16.69 1.38
C PHE A 104 -8.69 18.19 1.02
N ARG A 105 -9.58 18.99 1.61
CA ARG A 105 -9.66 20.43 1.36
C ARG A 105 -8.79 21.17 2.37
N LYS A 106 -7.70 21.78 1.89
CA LYS A 106 -6.82 22.62 2.70
C LYS A 106 -7.03 24.10 2.34
N GLN A 107 -7.40 24.90 3.32
CA GLN A 107 -7.40 26.36 3.18
C GLN A 107 -5.99 26.88 3.47
N MET A 108 -5.43 27.64 2.54
CA MET A 108 -4.14 28.30 2.69
C MET A 108 -4.40 29.79 2.77
N ASN A 109 -4.16 30.34 3.96
CA ASN A 109 -4.29 31.77 4.19
C ASN A 109 -3.21 32.50 3.39
N SER A 110 -3.60 33.53 2.63
CA SER A 110 -2.62 34.31 1.89
C SER A 110 -1.77 35.16 2.85
N THR A 111 -0.45 35.11 2.68
CA THR A 111 0.48 36.01 3.40
C THR A 111 0.65 37.36 2.68
N VAL A 112 0.08 37.51 1.48
CA VAL A 112 0.19 38.71 0.65
C VAL A 112 -1.11 39.52 0.76
N LYS A 113 -0.99 40.78 1.21
CA LYS A 113 -2.10 41.75 1.18
C LYS A 113 -2.57 41.89 -0.27
N SER A 114 -3.85 41.58 -0.52
CA SER A 114 -4.56 41.59 -1.82
C SER A 114 -4.66 40.27 -2.59
N GLU A 115 -4.09 39.16 -2.11
CA GLU A 115 -4.45 37.83 -2.63
C GLU A 115 -5.53 37.19 -1.75
N SER A 116 -6.56 36.61 -2.37
CA SER A 116 -7.56 35.81 -1.65
C SER A 116 -6.97 34.48 -1.16
N ASP A 117 -7.55 33.97 -0.08
CA ASP A 117 -7.19 32.65 0.45
C ASP A 117 -7.39 31.57 -0.62
N LYS A 118 -6.38 30.73 -0.80
CA LYS A 118 -6.39 29.66 -1.81
C LYS A 118 -6.92 28.39 -1.18
N GLN A 119 -8.00 27.84 -1.74
CA GLN A 119 -8.50 26.53 -1.37
C GLN A 119 -7.88 25.46 -2.26
N LEU A 120 -7.06 24.59 -1.67
CA LEU A 120 -6.43 23.48 -2.36
C LEU A 120 -7.20 22.18 -2.08
N ASN A 121 -7.64 21.52 -3.15
CA ASN A 121 -8.20 20.17 -3.08
C ASN A 121 -7.10 19.17 -3.42
N ILE A 122 -6.72 18.34 -2.45
CA ILE A 122 -5.71 17.29 -2.60
C ILE A 122 -6.46 15.96 -2.82
N PRO A 123 -6.38 15.34 -4.01
CA PRO A 123 -7.07 14.10 -4.31
C PRO A 123 -6.33 12.90 -3.71
N PHE A 124 -7.09 11.93 -3.23
CA PHE A 124 -6.62 10.64 -2.75
C PHE A 124 -7.53 9.54 -3.29
N THR A 125 -6.96 8.39 -3.62
CA THR A 125 -7.70 7.21 -4.08
C THR A 125 -7.27 5.98 -3.28
N PRO A 126 -8.16 5.00 -3.04
CA PRO A 126 -7.78 3.72 -2.44
C PRO A 126 -6.71 3.00 -3.27
N ILE A 127 -5.79 2.31 -2.60
CA ILE A 127 -4.73 1.53 -3.28
C ILE A 127 -5.24 0.22 -3.92
N GLY A 128 -6.49 -0.14 -3.64
CA GLY A 128 -7.17 -1.32 -4.17
C GLY A 128 -8.63 -1.31 -3.76
N SER A 129 -9.44 -2.09 -4.47
CA SER A 129 -10.86 -2.20 -4.17
C SER A 129 -11.08 -3.01 -2.90
N VAL A 130 -11.89 -2.50 -1.96
CA VAL A 130 -12.12 -3.10 -0.64
C VAL A 130 -13.61 -3.20 -0.36
N LYS A 131 -14.00 -4.20 0.43
CA LYS A 131 -15.38 -4.36 0.89
C LYS A 131 -15.56 -3.69 2.24
N THR A 132 -16.47 -2.73 2.32
CA THR A 132 -16.84 -2.04 3.56
C THR A 132 -18.17 -2.59 4.08
N ASN A 133 -18.36 -2.58 5.39
CA ASN A 133 -19.55 -3.11 6.04
C ASN A 133 -20.07 -2.12 7.07
N LYS A 134 -21.39 -2.06 7.27
CA LYS A 134 -22.01 -1.13 8.22
C LYS A 134 -21.83 -1.59 9.66
N ALA A 135 -20.57 -1.61 10.09
CA ALA A 135 -20.06 -2.13 11.34
C ALA A 135 -18.81 -1.32 11.71
N GLN A 136 -18.73 -0.82 12.95
CA GLN A 136 -17.59 -0.06 13.45
C GLN A 136 -17.37 -0.32 14.93
N THR A 137 -16.12 -0.26 15.39
CA THR A 137 -15.80 -0.34 16.82
C THR A 137 -16.40 0.84 17.55
N ALA A 138 -17.24 0.58 18.56
CA ALA A 138 -17.87 1.64 19.36
C ALA A 138 -17.44 1.60 20.82
N ILE A 139 -16.99 0.45 21.32
CA ILE A 139 -16.55 0.28 22.71
C ILE A 139 -15.35 -0.67 22.77
N MET A 140 -14.45 -0.43 23.72
CA MET A 140 -13.22 -1.20 23.90
C MET A 140 -12.88 -1.33 25.39
N PHE A 141 -12.54 -2.53 25.81
CA PHE A 141 -12.12 -2.88 27.16
C PHE A 141 -10.66 -3.34 27.12
N VAL A 142 -9.81 -2.70 27.93
CA VAL A 142 -8.40 -3.07 28.09
C VAL A 142 -8.01 -2.97 29.55
N GLY A 143 -7.42 -4.05 30.08
CA GLY A 143 -7.02 -4.12 31.48
C GLY A 143 -8.20 -3.83 32.42
N ASN A 144 -8.23 -2.64 32.98
CA ASN A 144 -9.22 -2.21 33.96
C ASN A 144 -10.06 -1.00 33.51
N THR A 145 -9.96 -0.59 32.25
CA THR A 145 -10.62 0.61 31.72
C THR A 145 -11.49 0.25 30.53
N CYS A 146 -12.68 0.85 30.51
CA CYS A 146 -13.60 0.84 29.39
C CYS A 146 -13.50 2.17 28.64
N TYR A 147 -13.43 2.08 27.32
CA TYR A 147 -13.33 3.21 26.40
C TYR A 147 -14.50 3.19 25.43
N SER A 148 -15.07 4.34 25.16
CA SER A 148 -15.94 4.57 24.00
C SER A 148 -15.10 5.07 22.82
N ILE A 149 -15.52 4.73 21.61
CA ILE A 149 -14.94 5.26 20.37
C ILE A 149 -15.99 6.14 19.71
N ASP A 150 -15.66 7.43 19.52
CA ASP A 150 -16.57 8.38 18.88
C ASP A 150 -16.60 8.22 17.34
N GLU A 151 -17.46 8.99 16.67
CA GLU A 151 -17.58 8.96 15.20
C GLU A 151 -16.30 9.39 14.46
N ARG A 152 -15.41 10.12 15.14
CA ARG A 152 -14.09 10.54 14.64
C ARG A 152 -12.99 9.55 15.01
N LEU A 153 -13.35 8.40 15.59
CA LEU A 153 -12.46 7.35 16.06
C LEU A 153 -11.53 7.76 17.21
N ASN A 154 -11.92 8.79 17.98
CA ASN A 154 -11.23 9.14 19.21
C ASN A 154 -11.61 8.16 20.32
N LYS A 155 -10.61 7.71 21.05
CA LYS A 155 -10.75 6.82 22.20
C LYS A 155 -10.97 7.65 23.46
N ILE A 156 -12.14 7.51 24.10
CA ILE A 156 -12.55 8.30 25.27
C ILE A 156 -12.79 7.36 26.47
N PRO A 157 -12.07 7.50 27.59
CA PRO A 157 -12.28 6.67 28.77
C PRO A 157 -13.65 6.97 29.39
N ILE A 158 -14.46 5.94 29.65
CA ILE A 158 -15.82 6.09 30.19
C ILE A 158 -15.99 5.51 31.60
N SER A 159 -15.30 4.41 31.92
CA SER A 159 -15.41 3.78 33.24
C SER A 159 -14.14 3.02 33.59
N ARG A 160 -13.84 2.95 34.89
CA ARG A 160 -12.78 2.10 35.44
C ARG A 160 -13.38 1.07 36.39
N PHE A 161 -12.86 -0.15 36.32
CA PHE A 161 -13.30 -1.28 37.12
C PHE A 161 -12.10 -2.03 37.71
N GLN A 162 -12.35 -3.04 38.53
CA GLN A 162 -11.30 -3.92 39.03
C GLN A 162 -11.04 -5.01 38.00
N GLY A 163 -9.93 -4.91 37.27
CA GLY A 163 -9.52 -5.91 36.29
C GLY A 163 -8.87 -7.12 36.95
N ARG A 164 -8.96 -8.28 36.30
CA ARG A 164 -8.22 -9.49 36.68
C ARG A 164 -6.82 -9.42 36.06
N PRO A 165 -5.80 -10.10 36.66
CA PRO A 165 -4.47 -10.14 36.06
C PRO A 165 -4.44 -10.63 34.60
N ALA A 166 -5.36 -11.53 34.22
CA ALA A 166 -5.50 -12.03 32.86
C ALA A 166 -5.99 -10.97 31.86
N ASP A 167 -6.72 -9.94 32.32
CA ASP A 167 -7.31 -8.91 31.46
C ASP A 167 -6.25 -7.94 30.92
N TYR A 168 -5.08 -7.88 31.56
CA TYR A 168 -3.95 -7.04 31.12
C TYR A 168 -3.22 -7.57 29.88
N ARG A 169 -3.60 -8.74 29.37
CA ARG A 169 -3.16 -9.28 28.06
C ARG A 169 -4.29 -9.38 27.05
N LYS A 170 -5.49 -8.95 27.43
CA LYS A 170 -6.69 -9.07 26.61
C LYS A 170 -7.18 -7.68 26.21
N VAL A 171 -7.66 -7.58 24.98
CA VAL A 171 -8.45 -6.46 24.50
C VAL A 171 -9.77 -7.02 24.03
N THR A 172 -10.88 -6.52 24.56
CA THR A 172 -12.21 -6.86 24.04
C THR A 172 -12.80 -5.64 23.36
N ILE A 173 -13.16 -5.76 22.09
CA ILE A 173 -13.85 -4.70 21.35
C ILE A 173 -15.30 -5.09 21.08
N GLY A 174 -16.20 -4.12 21.19
CA GLY A 174 -17.57 -4.21 20.74
C GLY A 174 -17.74 -3.47 19.42
N ILE A 175 -18.00 -4.24 18.36
CA ILE A 175 -18.31 -3.71 17.04
C ILE A 175 -19.81 -3.51 16.94
N ASP A 176 -20.27 -2.27 16.81
CA ASP A 176 -21.68 -1.94 16.65
C ASP A 176 -22.17 -2.44 15.28
N VAL A 177 -23.10 -3.39 15.31
CA VAL A 177 -23.72 -4.00 14.12
C VAL A 177 -25.22 -3.72 14.08
N SER A 178 -25.71 -2.79 14.89
CA SER A 178 -27.14 -2.49 15.04
C SER A 178 -27.79 -2.03 13.73
N LYS A 179 -27.00 -1.37 12.87
CA LYS A 179 -27.44 -0.88 11.55
C LYS A 179 -27.24 -1.91 10.43
N TYR A 180 -26.73 -3.11 10.72
CA TYR A 180 -26.48 -4.15 9.73
C TYR A 180 -27.73 -5.00 9.49
N THR A 181 -28.38 -4.81 8.35
CA THR A 181 -29.68 -5.44 8.06
C THR A 181 -29.58 -6.69 7.18
N ASN A 182 -28.51 -6.82 6.38
CA ASN A 182 -28.35 -7.94 5.44
C ASN A 182 -28.38 -9.32 6.12
N GLU A 183 -29.01 -10.29 5.47
CA GLU A 183 -29.11 -11.68 5.97
C GLU A 183 -27.73 -12.33 6.15
N LYS A 184 -26.82 -12.11 5.20
CA LYS A 184 -25.48 -12.70 5.19
C LYS A 184 -24.43 -11.68 5.65
N PHE A 185 -23.90 -11.91 6.86
CA PHE A 185 -22.73 -11.19 7.35
C PHE A 185 -21.46 -11.67 6.63
N PRO A 186 -20.47 -10.79 6.33
CA PRO A 186 -19.19 -11.21 5.77
C PRO A 186 -18.48 -12.22 6.68
N ARG A 187 -17.87 -13.24 6.05
CA ARG A 187 -17.06 -14.26 6.76
C ARG A 187 -15.72 -13.74 7.27
N ALA A 188 -15.29 -12.58 6.77
CA ALA A 188 -14.02 -11.95 7.06
C ALA A 188 -14.20 -10.43 7.24
N LEU A 189 -13.56 -9.86 8.24
CA LEU A 189 -13.47 -8.41 8.44
C LEU A 189 -12.02 -7.99 8.58
N SER A 190 -11.65 -6.93 7.86
CA SER A 190 -10.36 -6.27 8.02
C SER A 190 -10.44 -5.22 9.13
N ILE A 191 -9.45 -5.24 10.02
CA ILE A 191 -9.31 -4.32 11.14
C ILE A 191 -7.96 -3.64 11.02
N TYR A 192 -7.96 -2.30 11.01
CA TYR A 192 -6.77 -1.49 11.13
C TYR A 192 -6.41 -1.33 12.61
N CYS A 193 -5.20 -1.73 12.97
CA CYS A 193 -4.64 -1.59 14.31
C CYS A 193 -3.75 -0.35 14.32
N SER A 194 -4.15 0.66 15.09
CA SER A 194 -3.38 1.90 15.26
C SER A 194 -2.80 1.95 16.66
N ASN A 195 -1.50 2.18 16.78
CA ASN A 195 -0.82 2.49 18.03
C ASN A 195 0.23 3.60 17.80
N PRO A 196 -0.18 4.88 17.79
CA PRO A 196 0.73 5.99 17.50
C PRO A 196 1.85 6.13 18.55
N ALA A 197 1.59 5.78 19.82
CA ALA A 197 2.56 5.91 20.90
C ALA A 197 3.75 4.95 20.73
N PHE A 198 3.48 3.73 20.23
CA PHE A 198 4.49 2.68 20.07
C PHE A 198 4.78 2.35 18.60
N GLU A 199 4.51 3.29 17.69
CA GLU A 199 4.67 3.05 16.25
C GLU A 199 6.12 2.72 15.84
N HIS A 200 7.10 3.22 16.61
CA HIS A 200 8.53 2.98 16.41
C HIS A 200 8.98 1.56 16.77
N LEU A 201 8.14 0.77 17.45
CA LEU A 201 8.47 -0.59 17.86
C LEU A 201 7.98 -1.61 16.83
N ASP A 202 8.89 -2.06 15.97
CA ASP A 202 8.62 -3.03 14.90
C ASP A 202 7.80 -4.27 15.34
N TYR A 203 8.09 -4.81 16.52
CA TYR A 203 7.44 -6.04 16.99
C TYR A 203 5.94 -5.85 17.27
N VAL A 204 5.51 -4.62 17.59
CA VAL A 204 4.12 -4.31 17.97
C VAL A 204 3.16 -4.67 16.84
N TYR A 205 3.54 -4.42 15.60
CA TYR A 205 2.75 -4.76 14.41
C TYR A 205 3.09 -6.15 13.86
N LYS A 206 4.37 -6.53 13.83
CA LYS A 206 4.81 -7.85 13.32
C LYS A 206 4.26 -9.03 14.13
N LEU A 207 3.90 -8.82 15.40
CA LEU A 207 3.32 -9.86 16.25
C LEU A 207 1.78 -9.91 16.22
N LEU A 208 1.09 -8.95 15.57
CA LEU A 208 -0.37 -8.96 15.47
C LEU A 208 -0.95 -10.24 14.85
N PRO A 209 -0.34 -10.90 13.86
CA PRO A 209 -0.89 -12.15 13.30
C PRO A 209 -0.92 -13.32 14.29
N TYR A 210 -0.16 -13.25 15.38
CA TYR A 210 -0.06 -14.31 16.40
C TYR A 210 -1.02 -14.11 17.57
N ILE A 211 -1.89 -13.09 17.52
CA ILE A 211 -2.95 -12.91 18.51
C ILE A 211 -4.00 -14.01 18.36
N THR A 212 -4.58 -14.43 19.48
CA THR A 212 -5.71 -15.34 19.47
C THR A 212 -6.99 -14.54 19.60
N VAL A 213 -7.98 -14.82 18.74
CA VAL A 213 -9.25 -14.09 18.71
C VAL A 213 -10.38 -15.04 18.99
N SER A 214 -11.28 -14.64 19.88
CA SER A 214 -12.49 -15.39 20.16
C SER A 214 -13.70 -14.48 20.27
N SER A 215 -14.89 -15.04 20.06
CA SER A 215 -16.17 -14.38 20.27
C SER A 215 -17.02 -15.26 21.17
N ASN A 216 -17.24 -14.84 22.43
CA ASN A 216 -17.96 -15.62 23.45
C ASN A 216 -17.47 -17.08 23.55
N GLY A 217 -16.15 -17.28 23.55
CA GLY A 217 -15.53 -18.62 23.62
C GLY A 217 -15.41 -19.35 22.28
N ASN A 218 -16.03 -18.86 21.19
CA ASN A 218 -15.83 -19.42 19.85
C ASN A 218 -14.52 -18.91 19.25
N PRO A 219 -13.53 -19.77 18.95
CA PRO A 219 -12.26 -19.34 18.37
C PRO A 219 -12.44 -18.89 16.92
N LEU A 220 -11.75 -17.80 16.56
CA LEU A 220 -11.72 -17.22 15.22
C LEU A 220 -10.28 -17.24 14.68
N PHE A 221 -10.15 -17.17 13.35
CA PHE A 221 -8.84 -17.21 12.71
C PHE A 221 -8.37 -15.80 12.34
N VAL A 222 -7.11 -15.51 12.63
CA VAL A 222 -6.46 -14.24 12.27
C VAL A 222 -5.52 -14.48 11.10
N LYS A 223 -5.59 -13.57 10.13
CA LYS A 223 -4.66 -13.49 9.02
C LYS A 223 -4.04 -12.08 8.99
N GLU A 224 -2.77 -12.02 8.61
CA GLU A 224 -2.07 -10.75 8.45
C GLU A 224 -2.56 -9.97 7.22
N GLY A 225 -2.63 -8.65 7.36
CA GLY A 225 -2.91 -7.73 6.28
C GLY A 225 -4.40 -7.53 5.99
N ILE A 226 -4.66 -6.98 4.82
CA ILE A 226 -5.98 -6.65 4.30
C ILE A 226 -6.18 -7.32 2.94
N THR A 227 -7.36 -7.91 2.73
CA THR A 227 -7.72 -8.52 1.45
C THR A 227 -8.33 -7.47 0.51
N TYR A 228 -7.72 -7.32 -0.66
CA TYR A 228 -8.26 -6.53 -1.77
C TYR A 228 -9.06 -7.41 -2.71
N LEU A 229 -10.14 -6.87 -3.27
CA LEU A 229 -10.90 -7.53 -4.33
C LEU A 229 -10.03 -7.57 -5.60
N LYS A 230 -9.82 -8.78 -6.12
CA LYS A 230 -9.07 -8.96 -7.38
C LYS A 230 -9.86 -8.33 -8.51
N LYS A 231 -9.18 -7.51 -9.33
CA LYS A 231 -9.65 -7.22 -10.70
C LYS A 231 -9.57 -8.51 -11.51
N GLU A 232 -10.52 -8.72 -12.41
CA GLU A 232 -10.37 -9.68 -13.49
C GLU A 232 -9.05 -9.33 -14.21
N GLN A 233 -8.06 -10.22 -14.10
CA GLN A 233 -6.78 -10.02 -14.77
C GLN A 233 -6.98 -10.31 -16.26
N THR A 234 -6.53 -9.40 -17.11
CA THR A 234 -6.32 -9.70 -18.53
C THR A 234 -5.22 -10.75 -18.63
N GLU A 235 -5.57 -11.95 -19.10
CA GLU A 235 -4.61 -13.04 -19.32
C GLU A 235 -3.62 -12.67 -20.44
N GLY A 236 -2.32 -12.90 -20.24
CA GLY A 236 -1.32 -12.86 -21.31
C GLY A 236 -0.07 -12.00 -21.03
N TYR A 237 0.70 -11.71 -22.09
CA TYR A 237 1.98 -10.99 -22.02
C TYR A 237 1.86 -9.55 -21.48
N GLU A 238 0.70 -8.92 -21.58
CA GLU A 238 0.45 -7.57 -21.04
C GLU A 238 0.62 -7.51 -19.52
N GLN A 239 0.34 -8.62 -18.81
CA GLN A 239 0.47 -8.72 -17.36
C GLN A 239 1.94 -8.52 -16.90
N LEU A 240 2.90 -9.06 -17.64
CA LEU A 240 4.33 -8.93 -17.35
C LEU A 240 4.82 -7.47 -17.47
N PHE A 241 4.25 -6.70 -18.40
CA PHE A 241 4.56 -5.28 -18.55
C PHE A 241 3.84 -4.41 -17.50
N HIS A 242 2.63 -4.81 -17.07
CA HIS A 242 1.89 -4.15 -16.00
C HIS A 242 2.57 -4.28 -14.63
N GLU A 243 3.15 -5.45 -14.31
CA GLU A 243 3.88 -5.68 -13.05
C GLU A 243 5.11 -4.77 -12.90
N GLN A 244 5.76 -4.41 -14.02
CA GLN A 244 6.93 -3.54 -14.00
C GLN A 244 6.60 -2.04 -14.05
N SER A 245 5.33 -1.68 -14.19
CA SER A 245 4.92 -0.28 -14.21
C SER A 245 5.23 0.42 -12.89
N ILE A 246 5.61 1.70 -12.98
CA ILE A 246 5.89 2.55 -11.81
C ILE A 246 4.69 2.58 -10.87
N GLN A 247 3.48 2.63 -11.42
CA GLN A 247 2.23 2.63 -10.66
C GLN A 247 2.08 1.36 -9.82
N THR A 248 2.29 0.18 -10.40
CA THR A 248 2.16 -1.09 -9.66
C THR A 248 3.18 -1.16 -8.53
N LYS A 249 4.43 -0.72 -8.77
CA LYS A 249 5.47 -0.66 -7.74
C LYS A 249 5.08 0.28 -6.58
N ILE A 250 4.62 1.50 -6.88
CA ILE A 250 4.13 2.45 -5.87
C ILE A 250 3.00 1.84 -5.05
N ILE A 251 2.01 1.21 -5.70
CA ILE A 251 0.89 0.55 -5.00
C ILE A 251 1.42 -0.55 -4.07
N GLN A 252 2.34 -1.38 -4.55
CA GLN A 252 2.91 -2.48 -3.76
C GLN A 252 3.74 -1.97 -2.58
N ASP A 253 4.54 -0.92 -2.76
CA ASP A 253 5.31 -0.29 -1.69
C ASP A 253 4.38 0.24 -0.59
N ILE A 254 3.30 0.94 -0.96
CA ILE A 254 2.31 1.43 0.01
C ILE A 254 1.56 0.28 0.69
N LYS A 255 1.22 -0.80 -0.05
CA LYS A 255 0.65 -2.01 0.56
C LYS A 255 1.58 -2.57 1.63
N ASN A 256 2.87 -2.68 1.34
CA ASN A 256 3.87 -3.23 2.27
C ASN A 256 4.04 -2.35 3.52
N ILE A 257 4.03 -1.02 3.37
CA ILE A 257 4.11 -0.07 4.51
C ILE A 257 2.99 -0.32 5.52
N TYR A 258 1.77 -0.54 5.03
CA TYR A 258 0.61 -0.71 5.90
C TYR A 258 0.29 -2.16 6.24
N HIS A 259 0.88 -3.15 5.55
CA HIS A 259 0.51 -4.56 5.64
C HIS A 259 0.43 -5.06 7.09
N HIS A 260 1.48 -4.84 7.87
CA HIS A 260 1.60 -5.28 9.26
C HIS A 260 0.64 -4.53 10.23
N LYS A 261 0.03 -3.43 9.80
CA LYS A 261 -0.93 -2.66 10.61
C LYS A 261 -2.38 -3.13 10.43
N PHE A 262 -2.61 -4.09 9.55
CA PHE A 262 -3.93 -4.68 9.32
C PHE A 262 -3.94 -6.13 9.76
N ILE A 263 -5.06 -6.55 10.31
CA ILE A 263 -5.40 -7.95 10.53
C ILE A 263 -6.77 -8.24 9.93
N GLU A 264 -6.95 -9.45 9.44
CA GLU A 264 -8.21 -9.96 8.91
C GLU A 264 -8.70 -11.08 9.81
N VAL A 265 -9.86 -10.87 10.46
CA VAL A 265 -10.50 -11.86 11.31
C VAL A 265 -11.51 -12.64 10.47
N THR A 266 -11.37 -13.96 10.42
CA THR A 266 -12.20 -14.86 9.62
C THR A 266 -12.93 -15.89 10.48
N GLY A 267 -14.03 -16.44 9.94
CA GLY A 267 -14.95 -17.30 10.69
C GLY A 267 -16.15 -16.57 11.27
N LEU A 268 -16.39 -15.33 10.82
CA LEU A 268 -17.48 -14.50 11.30
C LEU A 268 -18.83 -14.92 10.70
N SER A 269 -19.87 -14.86 11.52
CA SER A 269 -21.26 -15.12 11.14
C SER A 269 -22.20 -14.22 11.93
N ARG A 270 -23.45 -14.12 11.47
CA ARG A 270 -24.50 -13.34 12.14
C ARG A 270 -24.88 -13.94 13.50
N ASP A 271 -24.67 -15.24 13.69
CA ASP A 271 -24.97 -15.96 14.95
C ASP A 271 -24.09 -15.50 16.12
N LEU A 272 -22.98 -14.82 15.84
CA LEU A 272 -22.09 -14.24 16.84
C LEU A 272 -22.59 -12.88 17.38
N PHE A 273 -23.69 -12.35 16.84
CA PHE A 273 -24.23 -11.07 17.29
C PHE A 273 -24.88 -11.21 18.65
N SER A 274 -24.56 -10.28 19.55
CA SER A 274 -25.20 -10.19 20.85
C SER A 274 -26.66 -9.76 20.71
N GLU A 275 -27.48 -10.20 21.66
CA GLU A 275 -28.73 -9.52 21.94
C GLU A 275 -28.47 -8.06 22.35
N GLN A 276 -29.49 -7.23 22.20
CA GLN A 276 -29.37 -5.80 22.48
C GLN A 276 -28.96 -5.55 23.94
N GLY A 277 -27.97 -4.70 24.15
CA GLY A 277 -27.52 -4.35 25.50
C GLY A 277 -26.69 -5.40 26.23
N LYS A 278 -26.49 -6.60 25.67
CA LYS A 278 -25.75 -7.68 26.36
C LYS A 278 -24.24 -7.58 26.16
N LEU A 279 -23.52 -7.67 27.28
CA LEU A 279 -22.08 -7.86 27.33
C LEU A 279 -21.70 -9.32 27.02
N PRO A 280 -20.44 -9.59 26.61
CA PRO A 280 -19.93 -10.94 26.46
C PRO A 280 -19.70 -11.57 27.84
N GLN A 281 -19.73 -12.90 27.92
CA GLN A 281 -19.63 -13.65 29.20
C GLN A 281 -18.44 -13.23 30.07
N ASP A 282 -17.29 -12.95 29.44
CA ASP A 282 -16.08 -12.51 30.14
C ASP A 282 -16.23 -11.17 30.88
N LEU A 283 -17.22 -10.35 30.48
CA LEU A 283 -17.49 -9.01 31.00
C LEU A 283 -18.84 -8.92 31.76
N ASP A 284 -19.51 -10.05 32.04
CA ASP A 284 -20.82 -10.06 32.72
C ASP A 284 -20.79 -9.38 34.11
N PHE A 285 -19.63 -9.35 34.77
CA PHE A 285 -19.44 -8.67 36.05
C PHE A 285 -19.56 -7.14 35.98
N LEU A 286 -19.60 -6.56 34.77
CA LEU A 286 -19.80 -5.13 34.52
C LEU A 286 -21.25 -4.74 34.26
N VAL A 287 -22.17 -5.72 34.18
CA VAL A 287 -23.61 -5.47 34.06
C VAL A 287 -24.10 -4.66 35.26
N GLY A 288 -24.98 -3.67 35.03
CA GLY A 288 -25.49 -2.74 36.04
C GLY A 288 -24.68 -1.45 36.18
N ARG A 289 -23.57 -1.27 35.45
CA ARG A 289 -22.85 0.01 35.41
C ARG A 289 -23.48 0.97 34.41
N GLU A 290 -24.20 1.96 34.91
CA GLU A 290 -24.90 2.99 34.11
C GLU A 290 -23.99 3.66 33.05
N GLU A 291 -22.73 3.94 33.42
CA GLU A 291 -21.71 4.54 32.55
C GLU A 291 -21.46 3.73 31.28
N ILE A 292 -21.49 2.39 31.38
CA ILE A 292 -21.24 1.46 30.28
C ILE A 292 -22.56 1.17 29.55
N GLU A 293 -23.64 0.91 30.29
CA GLU A 293 -24.95 0.59 29.73
C GLU A 293 -25.47 1.68 28.80
N LYS A 294 -25.20 2.95 29.10
CA LYS A 294 -25.55 4.08 28.22
C LYS A 294 -25.04 3.90 26.78
N TYR A 295 -23.88 3.25 26.60
CA TYR A 295 -23.27 3.06 25.28
C TYR A 295 -23.68 1.75 24.60
N ILE A 296 -24.21 0.78 25.35
CA ILE A 296 -24.55 -0.55 24.85
C ILE A 296 -26.07 -0.74 24.69
N ASN A 297 -26.88 -0.05 25.49
CA ASN A 297 -28.33 -0.23 25.50
C ASN A 297 -28.96 0.11 24.15
N GLY A 298 -29.89 -0.73 23.71
CA GLY A 298 -30.55 -0.61 22.39
C GLY A 298 -29.67 -0.94 21.19
N LYS A 299 -28.43 -1.39 21.40
CA LYS A 299 -27.49 -1.75 20.34
C LYS A 299 -27.11 -3.23 20.39
N SER A 300 -26.86 -3.80 19.22
CA SER A 300 -26.33 -5.16 19.04
C SER A 300 -24.86 -5.09 18.66
N PHE A 301 -24.06 -5.96 19.27
CA PHE A 301 -22.61 -5.96 19.07
C PHE A 301 -22.10 -7.30 18.57
N LEU A 302 -21.06 -7.23 17.74
CA LEU A 302 -20.13 -8.34 17.56
C LEU A 302 -18.96 -8.14 18.53
N TRP A 303 -18.89 -8.99 19.55
CA TRP A 303 -17.83 -8.95 20.55
C TRP A 303 -16.64 -9.79 20.11
N LEU A 304 -15.46 -9.16 20.03
CA LEU A 304 -14.21 -9.83 19.73
C LEU A 304 -13.21 -9.61 20.86
N THR A 305 -12.73 -10.70 21.44
CA THR A 305 -11.69 -10.69 22.47
C THR A 305 -10.38 -11.17 21.86
N PHE A 306 -9.41 -10.27 21.83
CA PHE A 306 -8.04 -10.48 21.38
C PHE A 306 -7.16 -10.78 22.60
N GLU A 307 -6.51 -11.93 22.62
CA GLU A 307 -5.47 -12.26 23.60
C GLU A 307 -4.09 -12.16 22.93
N PHE A 308 -3.28 -11.27 23.50
CA PHE A 308 -1.99 -10.86 22.95
C PHE A 308 -0.84 -11.71 23.51
N PRO A 309 0.23 -11.90 22.70
CA PRO A 309 1.47 -12.50 23.18
C PRO A 309 2.08 -11.77 24.40
N PRO A 310 2.87 -12.45 25.25
CA PRO A 310 3.46 -11.86 26.47
C PRO A 310 4.37 -10.64 26.24
N GLN A 311 4.82 -10.42 25.02
CA GLN A 311 5.65 -9.27 24.64
C GLN A 311 4.89 -7.93 24.72
N PHE A 312 3.55 -7.96 24.69
CA PHE A 312 2.74 -6.75 24.80
C PHE A 312 2.55 -6.36 26.26
N SER A 313 3.02 -5.16 26.62
CA SER A 313 2.74 -4.57 27.92
C SER A 313 1.33 -4.00 27.98
N ALA A 314 0.79 -3.83 29.19
CA ALA A 314 -0.50 -3.18 29.40
C ALA A 314 -0.55 -1.77 28.80
N GLU A 315 0.55 -1.02 28.85
CA GLU A 315 0.67 0.32 28.27
C GLU A 315 0.56 0.30 26.75
N ILE A 316 1.16 -0.69 26.08
CA ILE A 316 1.03 -0.86 24.63
C ILE A 316 -0.43 -1.17 24.28
N LEU A 317 -1.07 -2.10 25.00
CA LEU A 317 -2.48 -2.46 24.78
C LEU A 317 -3.43 -1.28 25.01
N ASP A 318 -3.15 -0.44 26.01
CA ASP A 318 -3.96 0.73 26.31
C ASP A 318 -3.84 1.83 25.24
N ASN A 319 -2.77 1.85 24.45
CA ASN A 319 -2.60 2.81 23.34
C ASN A 319 -3.08 2.29 21.99
N PHE A 320 -3.56 1.05 21.91
CA PHE A 320 -4.18 0.53 20.69
C PHE A 320 -5.58 1.09 20.46
N THR A 321 -5.90 1.28 19.19
CA THR A 321 -7.23 1.51 18.64
C THR A 321 -7.46 0.57 17.46
N PHE A 322 -8.65 -0.02 17.39
CA PHE A 322 -9.05 -0.98 16.35
C PHE A 322 -10.16 -0.37 15.51
N VAL A 323 -9.91 -0.20 14.20
CA VAL A 323 -10.80 0.52 13.29
C VAL A 323 -11.23 -0.38 12.14
N LEU A 324 -12.53 -0.49 11.90
CA LEU A 324 -13.10 -1.18 10.74
C LEU A 324 -13.29 -0.21 9.57
N ASN A 325 -13.49 -0.78 8.38
CA ASN A 325 -13.66 -0.05 7.11
C ASN A 325 -12.51 0.91 6.78
N ALA A 326 -11.34 0.64 7.35
CA ALA A 326 -10.12 1.37 7.07
C ALA A 326 -9.40 0.76 5.87
N PHE A 327 -8.81 1.62 5.03
CA PHE A 327 -8.05 1.22 3.85
C PHE A 327 -6.99 2.27 3.52
N PRO A 328 -5.83 1.86 3.00
CA PRO A 328 -4.83 2.82 2.58
C PRO A 328 -5.26 3.58 1.32
N ILE A 329 -4.97 4.87 1.30
CA ILE A 329 -5.19 5.80 0.20
C ILE A 329 -3.89 6.47 -0.18
N TYR A 330 -3.78 6.89 -1.44
CA TYR A 330 -2.61 7.60 -1.94
C TYR A 330 -2.98 8.70 -2.94
N ASN A 331 -2.15 9.72 -3.00
CA ASN A 331 -2.35 10.85 -3.88
C ASN A 331 -1.92 10.52 -5.31
N ARG A 332 -2.90 10.38 -6.20
CA ARG A 332 -2.71 10.21 -7.66
C ARG A 332 -2.77 11.52 -8.44
N GLY A 333 -2.97 12.65 -7.75
CA GLY A 333 -3.10 13.99 -8.31
C GLY A 333 -1.81 14.46 -8.97
N TRP A 334 -1.50 13.91 -10.14
CA TRP A 334 -0.48 14.44 -11.02
C TRP A 334 -1.05 15.71 -11.67
N LYS A 335 -0.71 16.88 -11.13
CA LYS A 335 -0.90 18.15 -11.85
C LYS A 335 0.42 18.55 -12.49
N LYS A 336 0.65 18.13 -13.73
CA LYS A 336 1.69 18.73 -14.58
C LYS A 336 1.01 19.88 -15.32
N THR A 337 1.01 21.06 -14.73
CA THR A 337 0.75 22.28 -15.50
C THR A 337 2.02 22.58 -16.29
N GLU A 338 2.19 21.94 -17.45
CA GLU A 338 3.12 22.44 -18.46
C GLU A 338 2.48 23.70 -19.04
N TYR A 339 2.86 24.86 -18.51
CA TYR A 339 2.70 26.10 -19.26
C TYR A 339 3.77 26.09 -20.34
N SER A 340 3.41 25.64 -21.55
CA SER A 340 4.09 26.08 -22.75
C SER A 340 3.77 27.56 -22.92
N LEU A 341 4.68 28.40 -22.45
CA LEU A 341 4.75 29.80 -22.87
C LEU A 341 5.30 29.76 -24.29
N ASP A 342 4.38 29.71 -25.27
CA ASP A 342 4.72 29.94 -26.66
C ASP A 342 5.00 31.43 -26.82
N ILE A 343 6.20 31.84 -26.43
CA ILE A 343 6.73 33.17 -26.71
C ILE A 343 7.48 33.05 -28.04
N MET A 344 6.73 33.11 -29.14
CA MET A 344 7.30 33.37 -30.46
C MET A 344 6.37 34.27 -31.27
N GLY A 345 6.87 35.47 -31.59
CA GLY A 345 6.44 36.30 -32.72
C GLY A 345 5.58 37.48 -32.37
#